data_AF-A0A7W1NLN9-F1
#
_entry.id   AF-A0A7W1NLN9-F1
#
_cell.length_a   1.000
_cell.length_b   1.000
_cell.length_c   1.000
_cell.angle_alpha   90.00
_cell.angle_beta   90.00
_cell.angle_gamma   90.00
#
_symmetry.space_group_name_H-M   'P 1'
#
loop_
_entity.id
_entity.type
_entity.pdbx_description
1 polymer ?
#
loop_
_entity_poly.entity_id
_entity_poly.type
_entity_poly.pdbx_seq_one_letter_code
_entity_poly.pdbx_strand_id
1 'polypeptide(L)'
;MTTTLLHDAYILCLGQSDRIFQRGYLVIEDDHITDVGDMSLLPNATYDQRIDASGKLIMPGLVNAHTHTPMTLFRGLAEGVSLFTLEGWYNTIRVLELVMTPDMVPSAVAVACAEMIRTGTTTFADQYFFMDEVIPTVAQSGLRAALGYGVVELGDPVARER
;
A
#
# COMPACT_ATOMS: atom_id res chain seq x y z
N MET A 1 -20.63 11.91 -13.81
CA MET A 1 -20.70 10.92 -12.74
C MET A 1 -20.75 9.57 -13.43
N THR A 2 -19.74 8.73 -13.20
CA THR A 2 -19.65 7.39 -13.78
C THR A 2 -20.07 6.38 -12.73
N THR A 3 -20.95 5.45 -13.11
CA THR A 3 -21.51 4.45 -12.20
C THR A 3 -21.00 3.05 -12.56
N THR A 4 -20.43 2.35 -11.57
CA THR A 4 -19.89 1.00 -11.73
C THR A 4 -20.58 0.05 -10.76
N LEU A 5 -21.17 -1.02 -11.30
CA LEU A 5 -21.73 -2.13 -10.53
C LEU A 5 -20.76 -3.32 -10.54
N LEU A 6 -20.31 -3.74 -9.36
CA LEU A 6 -19.71 -5.05 -9.12
C LEU A 6 -20.82 -5.99 -8.61
N HIS A 7 -21.02 -7.15 -9.23
CA HIS A 7 -22.13 -8.04 -8.86
C HIS A 7 -21.72 -9.51 -8.75
N ASP A 8 -22.57 -10.30 -8.09
CA ASP A 8 -22.40 -11.75 -7.88
C ASP A 8 -21.16 -12.17 -7.08
N ALA A 9 -20.55 -11.25 -6.32
CA ALA A 9 -19.35 -11.53 -5.54
C ALA A 9 -19.66 -12.02 -4.11
N TYR A 10 -18.68 -12.67 -3.48
CA TYR A 10 -18.61 -12.68 -2.02
C TYR A 10 -18.14 -11.31 -1.57
N ILE A 11 -18.86 -10.64 -0.66
CA ILE A 11 -18.49 -9.30 -0.20
C ILE A 11 -18.29 -9.32 1.32
N LEU A 12 -17.07 -9.03 1.74
CA LEU A 12 -16.69 -8.86 3.14
C LEU A 12 -16.75 -7.37 3.50
N CYS A 13 -17.70 -6.99 4.33
CA CYS A 13 -17.82 -5.65 4.90
C CYS A 13 -17.29 -5.69 6.33
N LEU A 14 -16.23 -4.90 6.61
CA LEU A 14 -15.62 -4.78 7.93
C LEU A 14 -16.07 -3.48 8.60
N GLY A 15 -16.37 -3.49 9.90
CA GLY A 15 -16.80 -2.28 10.61
C GLY A 15 -17.31 -2.54 12.02
N GLN A 16 -18.31 -1.76 12.47
CA GLN A 16 -18.93 -1.97 13.79
C GLN A 16 -19.68 -3.31 13.90
N SER A 17 -20.10 -3.86 12.76
CA SER A 17 -20.68 -5.19 12.68
C SER A 17 -20.27 -5.78 11.34
N ASP A 18 -19.34 -6.72 11.40
CA ASP A 18 -18.85 -7.38 10.20
C ASP A 18 -20.01 -8.11 9.52
N ARG A 19 -20.10 -7.94 8.20
CA ARG A 19 -21.16 -8.54 7.38
C ARG A 19 -20.55 -9.21 6.17
N ILE A 20 -21.03 -10.41 5.87
CA ILE A 20 -20.63 -11.15 4.67
C ILE A 20 -21.87 -11.37 3.81
N PHE A 21 -21.80 -10.93 2.56
CA PHE A 21 -22.76 -11.29 1.53
C PHE A 21 -22.19 -12.45 0.73
N GLN A 22 -22.88 -13.59 0.69
CA GLN A 22 -22.44 -14.75 -0.10
C GLN A 22 -22.60 -14.52 -1.61
N ARG A 23 -23.60 -13.72 -1.97
CA ARG A 23 -23.87 -13.29 -3.34
C ARG A 23 -24.34 -11.84 -3.30
N GLY A 24 -23.39 -10.92 -3.23
CA GLY A 24 -23.63 -9.50 -3.04
C GLY A 24 -23.40 -8.66 -4.30
N TYR A 25 -23.80 -7.40 -4.21
CA TYR A 25 -23.45 -6.33 -5.14
C TYR A 25 -22.79 -5.16 -4.41
N LEU A 26 -21.98 -4.39 -5.13
CA LEU A 26 -21.40 -3.13 -4.68
C LEU A 26 -21.50 -2.11 -5.81
N VAL A 27 -22.03 -0.92 -5.50
CA VAL A 27 -22.16 0.20 -6.42
C VAL A 27 -21.13 1.26 -6.08
N ILE A 28 -20.41 1.72 -7.11
CA ILE A 28 -19.44 2.81 -7.03
C ILE A 28 -19.97 3.95 -7.92
N GLU A 29 -20.04 5.15 -7.35
CA GLU A 29 -20.27 6.38 -8.11
C GLU A 29 -19.00 7.23 -8.01
N ASP A 30 -18.40 7.51 -9.17
CA ASP A 30 -17.09 8.16 -9.29
C ASP A 30 -16.00 7.43 -8.47
N ASP A 31 -15.66 7.91 -7.27
CA ASP A 31 -14.64 7.36 -6.37
C ASP A 31 -15.19 6.91 -5.00
N HIS A 32 -16.53 6.87 -4.84
CA HIS A 32 -17.20 6.53 -3.59
C HIS A 32 -18.08 5.29 -3.74
N ILE A 33 -18.07 4.43 -2.71
CA ILE A 33 -19.04 3.34 -2.58
C ILE A 33 -20.37 3.94 -2.13
N THR A 34 -21.42 3.79 -2.92
CA THR A 34 -22.75 4.36 -2.63
C THR A 34 -23.77 3.34 -2.14
N ASP A 35 -23.60 2.06 -2.51
CA ASP A 35 -24.48 0.99 -2.06
C ASP A 35 -23.76 -0.37 -1.99
N VAL A 36 -24.19 -1.22 -1.06
CA VAL A 36 -23.71 -2.59 -0.91
C VAL A 36 -24.79 -3.47 -0.29
N GLY A 37 -25.07 -4.61 -0.92
CA GLY A 37 -26.21 -5.41 -0.52
C GLY A 37 -26.17 -6.84 -1.02
N ASP A 38 -27.19 -7.60 -0.64
CA ASP A 38 -27.46 -8.92 -1.20
C ASP A 38 -28.02 -8.76 -2.61
N MET A 39 -27.66 -9.64 -3.55
CA MET A 39 -28.14 -9.58 -4.94
C MET A 39 -29.67 -9.58 -5.07
N SER A 40 -30.41 -10.13 -4.10
CA SER A 40 -31.88 -10.07 -4.06
C SER A 40 -32.44 -8.65 -3.87
N LEU A 41 -31.63 -7.71 -3.39
CA LEU A 41 -31.97 -6.32 -3.12
C LEU A 41 -31.35 -5.35 -4.14
N LEU A 42 -30.73 -5.85 -5.21
CA LEU A 42 -30.11 -5.00 -6.23
C LEU A 42 -31.17 -4.08 -6.88
N PRO A 43 -30.99 -2.75 -6.87
CA PRO A 43 -31.92 -1.83 -7.50
C PRO A 43 -32.05 -2.09 -8.99
N ASN A 44 -33.28 -1.99 -9.50
CA ASN A 44 -33.54 -2.00 -10.94
C ASN A 44 -33.15 -0.64 -11.55
N ALA A 45 -31.86 -0.47 -11.78
CA ALA A 45 -31.25 0.73 -12.33
C ALA A 45 -30.29 0.40 -13.50
N THR A 46 -29.96 1.41 -14.30
CA THR A 46 -28.91 1.34 -15.31
C THR A 46 -27.59 1.80 -14.72
N TYR A 47 -26.51 1.10 -15.06
CA TYR A 47 -25.14 1.42 -14.63
C TYR A 47 -24.24 1.56 -15.86
N ASP A 48 -23.29 2.50 -15.85
CA ASP A 48 -22.38 2.74 -16.98
C ASP A 48 -21.42 1.57 -17.20
N GLN A 49 -21.00 0.94 -16.09
CA GLN A 49 -20.18 -0.27 -16.10
C GLN A 49 -20.79 -1.36 -15.22
N ARG A 50 -20.71 -2.60 -15.70
CA ARG A 50 -21.14 -3.79 -14.96
C ARG A 50 -20.03 -4.83 -15.03
N ILE A 51 -19.57 -5.27 -13.87
CA ILE A 51 -18.48 -6.23 -13.74
C ILE A 51 -19.00 -7.42 -12.94
N ASP A 52 -19.03 -8.58 -13.60
CA ASP A 52 -19.32 -9.85 -12.96
C ASP A 52 -18.12 -10.29 -12.11
N ALA A 53 -18.35 -10.41 -10.80
CA ALA A 53 -17.37 -10.83 -9.82
C ALA A 53 -17.71 -12.20 -9.21
N SER A 54 -18.49 -13.02 -9.94
CA SER A 54 -18.79 -14.41 -9.59
C SER A 54 -17.53 -15.20 -9.22
N GLY A 55 -17.57 -15.85 -8.06
CA GLY A 55 -16.45 -16.65 -7.55
C GLY A 55 -15.25 -15.83 -7.05
N LYS A 56 -15.37 -14.50 -6.96
CA LYS A 56 -14.36 -13.61 -6.38
C LYS A 56 -14.81 -13.08 -5.02
N LEU A 57 -13.83 -12.63 -4.23
CA LEU A 57 -14.04 -11.90 -2.99
C LEU A 57 -13.80 -10.40 -3.24
N ILE A 58 -14.77 -9.58 -2.87
CA ILE A 58 -14.61 -8.13 -2.71
C ILE A 58 -14.44 -7.87 -1.23
N MET A 59 -13.37 -7.15 -0.88
CA MET A 59 -13.05 -6.76 0.49
C MET A 59 -12.38 -5.39 0.47
N PRO A 60 -12.32 -4.67 1.61
CA PRO A 60 -11.46 -3.50 1.73
C PRO A 60 -10.03 -3.85 1.31
N GLY A 61 -9.39 -2.93 0.58
CA GLY A 61 -7.98 -3.09 0.22
C GLY A 61 -7.10 -3.16 1.48
N LEU A 62 -6.01 -3.90 1.40
CA LEU A 62 -5.11 -4.09 2.53
C LEU A 62 -4.39 -2.78 2.86
N VAL A 63 -4.15 -2.55 4.15
CA VAL A 63 -3.38 -1.42 4.67
C VAL A 63 -2.05 -1.93 5.20
N ASN A 64 -0.96 -1.65 4.49
CA ASN A 64 0.38 -1.96 4.94
C ASN A 64 0.91 -0.83 5.84
N ALA A 65 0.70 -0.96 7.15
CA ALA A 65 0.93 0.11 8.11
C ALA A 65 2.41 0.46 8.36
N HIS A 66 3.38 -0.21 7.72
CA HIS A 66 4.79 0.08 7.90
C HIS A 66 5.63 -0.48 6.74
N THR A 67 6.34 0.41 6.05
CA THR A 67 7.26 0.07 4.98
C THR A 67 8.52 0.93 5.01
N HIS A 68 9.50 0.46 4.25
CA HIS A 68 10.68 1.19 3.82
C HIS A 68 10.84 0.96 2.31
N THR A 69 10.02 1.61 1.48
CA THR A 69 9.86 1.22 0.08
C THR A 69 11.13 1.21 -0.77
N PRO A 70 12.14 2.09 -0.55
CA PRO A 70 13.37 2.01 -1.35
C PRO A 70 14.28 0.83 -0.97
N MET A 71 14.02 0.15 0.15
CA MET A 71 14.77 -1.06 0.54
C MET A 71 14.53 -2.26 -0.39
N THR A 72 13.61 -2.15 -1.36
CA THR A 72 13.51 -3.13 -2.45
C THR A 72 14.84 -3.28 -3.21
N LEU A 73 15.69 -2.24 -3.24
CA LEU A 73 17.06 -2.29 -3.75
C LEU A 73 17.94 -3.33 -3.04
N PHE A 74 17.65 -3.61 -1.77
CA PHE A 74 18.47 -4.46 -0.91
C PHE A 74 17.87 -5.83 -0.64
N ARG A 75 16.78 -6.18 -1.36
CA ARG A 75 16.06 -7.43 -1.15
C ARG A 75 17.00 -8.63 -1.28
N GLY A 76 17.10 -9.42 -0.21
CA GLY A 76 17.91 -10.64 -0.16
C GLY A 76 19.42 -10.43 0.06
N LEU A 77 19.89 -9.19 0.29
CA LEU A 77 21.33 -8.93 0.48
C LEU A 77 21.84 -9.20 1.89
N ALA A 78 20.96 -9.20 2.90
CA ALA A 78 21.30 -9.47 4.29
C ALA A 78 20.34 -10.51 4.86
N GLU A 79 20.69 -11.79 4.71
CA GLU A 79 19.90 -12.93 5.19
C GLU A 79 20.72 -13.77 6.18
N GLY A 80 20.02 -14.43 7.12
CA GLY A 80 20.67 -15.35 8.08
C GLY A 80 21.59 -14.69 9.11
N VAL A 81 21.57 -13.37 9.25
CA VAL A 81 22.39 -12.60 10.20
C VAL A 81 21.57 -12.03 11.36
N SER A 82 22.20 -11.82 12.51
CA SER A 82 21.57 -11.20 13.68
C SER A 82 21.30 -9.71 13.44
N LEU A 83 20.28 -9.13 14.08
CA LEU A 83 19.87 -7.75 13.81
C LEU A 83 20.92 -6.70 14.24
N PHE A 84 21.42 -6.76 15.48
CA PHE A 84 22.22 -5.70 16.11
C PHE A 84 23.68 -6.07 16.42
N THR A 85 24.24 -7.08 15.76
CA THR A 85 25.67 -7.40 15.92
C THR A 85 26.55 -6.53 15.01
N LEU A 86 27.86 -6.48 15.25
CA LEU A 86 28.80 -5.75 14.39
C LEU A 86 28.71 -6.22 12.92
N GLU A 87 28.57 -7.53 12.73
CA GLU A 87 28.34 -8.20 11.43
C GLU A 87 26.84 -8.42 11.12
N GLY A 88 25.97 -7.69 11.83
CA GLY A 88 24.54 -7.89 11.79
C GLY A 88 23.83 -7.18 10.63
N TRP A 89 22.55 -7.49 10.46
CA TRP A 89 21.68 -6.94 9.42
C TRP A 89 21.75 -5.41 9.37
N TYR A 90 21.67 -4.75 10.53
CA TYR A 90 21.64 -3.28 10.60
C TYR A 90 22.89 -2.65 10.00
N ASN A 91 24.08 -3.13 10.36
CA ASN A 91 25.33 -2.58 9.83
C ASN A 91 25.50 -2.89 8.34
N THR A 92 25.11 -4.07 7.89
CA THR A 92 25.15 -4.45 6.47
C THR A 92 24.26 -3.54 5.62
N ILE A 93 23.00 -3.35 6.03
CA ILE A 93 22.06 -2.47 5.32
C ILE A 93 22.52 -1.02 5.35
N ARG A 94 23.02 -0.53 6.49
CA ARG A 94 23.50 0.86 6.60
C ARG A 94 24.60 1.19 5.62
N VAL A 95 25.53 0.26 5.36
CA VAL A 95 26.58 0.46 4.36
C VAL A 95 25.98 0.64 2.97
N LEU A 96 24.92 -0.09 2.64
CA LEU A 96 24.20 0.04 1.37
C LEU A 96 23.41 1.36 1.31
N GLU A 97 22.75 1.76 2.40
CA GLU A 97 22.05 3.05 2.50
C GLU A 97 23.00 4.24 2.32
N LEU A 98 24.24 4.15 2.82
CA LEU A 98 25.24 5.23 2.71
C LEU A 98 25.70 5.49 1.27
N VAL A 99 25.59 4.51 0.38
CA VAL A 99 25.97 4.65 -1.04
C VAL A 99 24.76 4.83 -1.96
N MET A 100 23.55 4.81 -1.40
CA MET A 100 22.33 5.06 -2.14
C MET A 100 22.26 6.52 -2.56
N THR A 101 21.93 6.76 -3.82
CA THR A 101 21.75 8.09 -4.38
C THR A 101 20.27 8.34 -4.72
N PRO A 102 19.81 9.62 -4.74
CA PRO A 102 18.41 9.95 -4.99
C PRO A 102 17.86 9.35 -6.29
N ASP A 103 18.65 9.26 -7.36
CA ASP A 103 18.25 8.73 -8.67
C ASP A 103 17.91 7.23 -8.66
N MET A 104 18.35 6.48 -7.65
CA MET A 104 17.99 5.07 -7.49
C MET A 104 16.57 4.89 -6.93
N VAL A 105 16.05 5.89 -6.21
CA VAL A 105 14.84 5.80 -5.40
C VAL A 105 13.57 5.61 -6.23
N PRO A 106 13.33 6.36 -7.33
CA PRO A 106 12.07 6.23 -8.08
C PRO A 106 11.81 4.81 -8.60
N SER A 107 12.83 4.16 -9.16
CA SER A 107 12.68 2.79 -9.67
C SER A 107 12.39 1.79 -8.54
N ALA A 108 13.05 1.94 -7.40
CA ALA A 108 12.86 1.09 -6.24
C ALA A 108 11.44 1.21 -5.65
N VAL A 109 10.96 2.44 -5.50
CA VAL A 109 9.61 2.76 -5.00
C VAL A 109 8.55 2.27 -5.98
N ALA A 110 8.77 2.42 -7.28
CA ALA A 110 7.85 1.93 -8.31
C ALA A 110 7.67 0.40 -8.24
N VAL A 111 8.76 -0.35 -8.01
CA VAL A 111 8.69 -1.80 -7.79
C VAL A 111 7.88 -2.13 -6.53
N ALA A 112 8.14 -1.44 -5.40
CA ALA A 112 7.38 -1.63 -4.18
C ALA A 112 5.88 -1.37 -4.37
N CYS A 113 5.53 -0.28 -5.06
CA CYS A 113 4.14 0.07 -5.38
C CYS A 113 3.49 -0.99 -6.29
N ALA A 114 4.19 -1.45 -7.32
CA ALA A 114 3.69 -2.48 -8.21
C ALA A 114 3.40 -3.79 -7.46
N GLU A 115 4.30 -4.22 -6.56
CA GLU A 115 4.11 -5.40 -5.71
C GLU A 115 2.91 -5.25 -4.77
N MET A 116 2.77 -4.09 -4.12
CA MET A 116 1.62 -3.77 -3.26
C MET A 116 0.30 -3.84 -4.02
N ILE A 117 0.21 -3.24 -5.20
CA ILE A 117 -0.98 -3.31 -6.06
C ILE A 117 -1.28 -4.77 -6.44
N ARG A 118 -0.26 -5.52 -6.84
CA ARG A 118 -0.41 -6.92 -7.27
C ARG A 118 -0.91 -7.84 -6.16
N THR A 119 -0.69 -7.45 -4.90
CA THR A 119 -1.04 -8.22 -3.70
C THR A 119 -2.25 -7.67 -2.95
N GLY A 120 -2.94 -6.65 -3.51
CA GLY A 120 -4.18 -6.11 -2.95
C GLY A 120 -3.99 -5.05 -1.86
N THR A 121 -2.77 -4.53 -1.68
CA THR A 121 -2.53 -3.35 -0.85
C THR A 121 -2.96 -2.10 -1.60
N THR A 122 -3.81 -1.29 -0.98
CA THR A 122 -4.29 -0.01 -1.55
C THR A 122 -3.80 1.19 -0.75
N THR A 123 -3.37 0.97 0.49
CA THR A 123 -2.83 2.01 1.37
C THR A 123 -1.58 1.51 2.07
N PHE A 124 -0.56 2.34 2.21
CA PHE A 124 0.62 2.01 3.01
C PHE A 124 1.15 3.20 3.82
N ALA A 125 2.01 2.93 4.80
CA ALA A 125 2.75 3.96 5.51
C ALA A 125 4.25 3.72 5.33
N ASP A 126 4.96 4.72 4.83
CA ASP A 126 6.38 4.63 4.51
C ASP A 126 7.19 5.59 5.34
N GLN A 127 8.37 5.16 5.73
CA GLN A 127 9.36 6.02 6.37
C GLN A 127 10.74 5.74 5.77
N TYR A 128 11.32 6.75 5.13
CA TYR A 128 12.63 6.59 4.50
C TYR A 128 13.30 7.91 4.14
N PHE A 129 14.53 7.82 3.64
CA PHE A 129 15.28 8.96 3.11
C PHE A 129 14.78 9.37 1.72
N PHE A 130 15.19 10.56 1.26
CA PHE A 130 14.90 11.07 -0.09
C PHE A 130 13.40 11.16 -0.43
N MET A 131 12.56 11.61 0.50
CA MET A 131 11.11 11.69 0.27
C MET A 131 10.69 12.54 -0.93
N ASP A 132 11.51 13.53 -1.32
CA ASP A 132 11.26 14.32 -2.53
C ASP A 132 11.24 13.46 -3.81
N GLU A 133 11.93 12.31 -3.82
CA GLU A 133 11.92 11.32 -4.91
C GLU A 133 10.83 10.25 -4.72
N VAL A 134 10.47 9.95 -3.48
CA VAL A 134 9.42 8.96 -3.15
C VAL A 134 8.03 9.51 -3.49
N ILE A 135 7.72 10.75 -3.07
CA ILE A 135 6.38 11.35 -3.20
C ILE A 135 5.86 11.32 -4.65
N PRO A 136 6.62 11.77 -5.67
CA PRO A 136 6.12 11.77 -7.06
C PRO A 136 5.85 10.36 -7.58
N THR A 137 6.70 9.41 -7.23
CA THR A 137 6.57 8.00 -7.65
C THR A 137 5.33 7.36 -7.02
N VAL A 138 5.10 7.59 -5.73
CA VAL A 138 3.90 7.12 -5.04
C VAL A 138 2.65 7.76 -5.62
N ALA A 139 2.67 9.07 -5.90
CA ALA A 139 1.54 9.76 -6.52
C ALA A 139 1.19 9.18 -7.90
N GLN A 140 2.20 8.84 -8.71
CA GLN A 140 2.00 8.21 -10.01
C GLN A 140 1.38 6.80 -9.90
N SER A 141 1.63 6.07 -8.82
CA SER A 141 1.11 4.72 -8.63
C SER A 141 -0.41 4.65 -8.39
N GLY A 142 -1.02 5.75 -7.93
CA GLY A 142 -2.43 5.79 -7.52
C GLY A 142 -2.72 5.16 -6.14
N LEU A 143 -1.71 4.67 -5.42
CA LEU A 143 -1.84 4.21 -4.04
C LEU A 143 -2.06 5.37 -3.08
N ARG A 144 -2.74 5.09 -1.96
CA ARG A 144 -2.81 6.00 -0.82
C ARG A 144 -1.60 5.77 0.07
N ALA A 145 -0.98 6.84 0.58
CA ALA A 145 0.18 6.69 1.45
C ALA A 145 0.22 7.71 2.59
N ALA A 146 0.74 7.28 3.74
CA ALA A 146 1.26 8.16 4.79
C ALA A 146 2.79 8.15 4.69
N LEU A 147 3.39 9.28 4.33
CA LEU A 147 4.83 9.37 4.03
C LEU A 147 5.54 10.19 5.10
N GLY A 148 6.50 9.58 5.79
CA GLY A 148 7.34 10.21 6.81
C GLY A 148 8.79 10.33 6.32
N TYR A 149 9.37 11.52 6.45
CA TYR A 149 10.80 11.68 6.23
C TYR A 149 11.57 10.97 7.35
N GLY A 150 12.48 10.07 6.99
CA GLY A 150 13.32 9.35 7.95
C GLY A 150 14.29 10.30 8.64
N VAL A 151 14.16 10.44 9.97
CA VAL A 151 15.07 11.23 10.80
C VAL A 151 15.90 10.27 11.65
N VAL A 152 17.23 10.34 11.51
CA VAL A 152 18.17 9.53 12.29
C VAL A 152 19.23 10.45 12.89
N GLU A 153 19.33 10.45 14.21
CA GLU A 153 20.41 11.13 14.93
C GLU A 153 21.61 10.17 15.05
N LEU A 154 22.71 10.49 14.37
CA LEU A 154 23.90 9.63 14.29
C LEU A 154 24.86 9.79 15.48
N GLY A 155 24.40 10.46 16.55
CA GLY A 155 25.18 10.67 17.75
C GLY A 155 26.08 11.91 17.67
N ASP A 156 25.73 12.86 16.82
CA ASP A 156 26.32 14.19 16.82
C ASP A 156 25.84 14.94 18.07
N PRO A 157 26.73 15.29 19.01
CA PRO A 157 26.36 16.02 20.22
C PRO A 157 25.65 17.35 19.92
N VAL A 158 25.99 18.01 18.80
CA VAL A 158 25.43 19.32 18.41
C VAL A 158 24.01 19.18 17.86
N ALA A 159 23.72 18.09 17.15
CA ALA A 159 22.40 17.85 16.60
C ALA A 159 21.38 17.43 17.67
N ARG A 160 21.84 16.77 18.76
CA ARG A 160 21.01 16.38 19.91
C ARG A 160 20.46 17.53 20.77
N GLU A 161 21.08 18.70 20.72
CA GLU A 161 20.72 19.85 21.56
C GLU A 161 19.73 20.83 20.87
N ARG A 162 19.33 20.54 19.62
CA ARG A 162 18.36 21.33 18.85
C ARG A 162 16.94 20.80 19.01
#